data_AF-Q121F0-F1
#
_entry.id   AF-Q121F0-F1
#
_cell.length_a   1.000
_cell.length_b   1.000
_cell.length_c   1.000
_cell.angle_alpha   90.00
_cell.angle_beta   90.00
_cell.angle_gamma   90.00
#
_symmetry.space_group_name_H-M   'P 1'
#
loop_
_entity.id
_entity.type
_entity.pdbx_description
1 polymer ?
#
loop_
_entity_poly.entity_id
_entity_poly.type
_entity_poly.pdbx_seq_one_letter_code
_entity_poly.pdbx_strand_id
1 'polypeptide(L)'
;MSNSSPTAHARNPDRLSVADYRVLVAKGTITLPSSSASEKTSKGAKRASPEEDLHRSCFEWADLQTMRHPILQYLVHVPNGGARSKGEAGKLKAMGTKPGIPDFVLPRARGSWRGLAIELKSDTGRLKEEQKFWLRGLEAEGYLTSVCRSLEAFEALVLAFLNGKPEPACVERGWNA
;
A
#
# COMPACT_ATOMS: atom_id res chain seq x y z
N MET A 1 21.36 -37.42 -19.38
CA MET A 1 21.91 -36.07 -19.13
C MET A 1 21.40 -35.14 -20.21
N SER A 2 20.49 -34.22 -19.89
CA SER A 2 20.42 -32.88 -20.48
C SER A 2 19.29 -32.09 -19.80
N ASN A 3 19.69 -31.13 -18.97
CA ASN A 3 18.82 -30.13 -18.36
C ASN A 3 18.38 -29.12 -19.43
N SER A 4 17.08 -28.83 -19.49
CA SER A 4 16.55 -27.67 -20.20
C SER A 4 16.31 -26.53 -19.21
N SER A 5 17.13 -25.49 -19.31
CA SER A 5 17.04 -24.25 -18.53
C SER A 5 15.85 -23.36 -18.96
N PRO A 6 15.31 -22.50 -18.06
CA PRO A 6 14.17 -21.66 -18.35
C PRO A 6 14.56 -20.37 -19.10
N THR A 7 13.63 -19.91 -19.93
CA THR A 7 13.72 -18.75 -20.81
C THR A 7 13.92 -17.44 -20.04
N ALA A 8 14.95 -16.69 -20.44
CA ALA A 8 15.17 -15.32 -20.01
C ALA A 8 14.06 -14.41 -20.56
N HIS A 9 13.37 -13.67 -19.69
CA HIS A 9 12.51 -12.57 -20.12
C HIS A 9 13.37 -11.47 -20.75
N ALA A 10 13.21 -11.27 -22.06
CA ALA A 10 13.89 -10.23 -22.81
C ALA A 10 13.54 -8.83 -22.27
N ARG A 11 14.56 -7.98 -22.08
CA ARG A 11 14.37 -6.55 -21.80
C ARG A 11 13.66 -5.90 -22.98
N ASN A 12 12.53 -5.24 -22.73
CA ASN A 12 11.82 -4.43 -23.72
C ASN A 12 12.66 -3.18 -24.06
N PRO A 13 13.11 -3.00 -25.32
CA PRO A 13 14.08 -1.96 -25.69
C PRO A 13 13.53 -0.52 -25.69
N ASP A 14 12.21 -0.32 -25.55
CA ASP A 14 11.58 1.01 -25.64
C ASP A 14 11.32 1.71 -24.29
N ARG A 15 11.88 1.20 -23.18
CA ARG A 15 11.83 1.91 -21.89
C ARG A 15 13.18 2.54 -21.57
N LEU A 16 13.26 3.86 -21.67
CA LEU A 16 14.36 4.62 -21.09
C LEU A 16 14.45 4.36 -19.59
N SER A 17 15.66 4.09 -19.10
CA SER A 17 15.88 3.99 -17.66
C SER A 17 15.70 5.37 -17.00
N VAL A 18 15.40 5.38 -15.69
CA VAL A 18 15.28 6.63 -14.91
C VAL A 18 16.59 7.43 -14.94
N ALA A 19 17.73 6.74 -15.04
CA ALA A 19 19.04 7.38 -15.18
C ALA A 19 19.17 8.08 -16.55
N ASP A 20 18.79 7.40 -17.63
CA ASP A 20 18.86 7.96 -18.99
C ASP A 20 17.88 9.13 -19.17
N TYR A 21 16.68 9.02 -18.58
CA TYR A 21 15.68 10.09 -18.55
C TYR A 21 16.22 11.35 -17.85
N ARG A 22 16.88 11.18 -16.70
CA ARG A 22 17.51 12.30 -15.96
C ARG A 22 18.63 12.95 -16.76
N VAL A 23 19.43 12.16 -17.46
CA VAL A 23 20.52 12.66 -18.32
C VAL A 23 19.97 13.47 -19.50
N LEU A 24 18.88 13.04 -20.13
CA LEU A 24 18.26 13.78 -21.25
C LEU A 24 17.60 15.09 -20.83
N VAL A 25 17.00 15.13 -19.63
CA VAL A 25 16.47 16.37 -19.04
C VAL A 25 17.62 17.34 -18.71
N ALA A 26 18.73 16.85 -18.17
CA ALA A 26 19.91 17.67 -17.84
C ALA A 26 20.63 18.23 -19.08
N LYS A 27 20.61 17.50 -20.19
CA LYS A 27 21.19 17.93 -21.48
C LYS A 27 20.28 18.87 -22.27
N GLY A 28 19.10 19.23 -21.74
CA GLY A 28 18.14 20.10 -22.42
C GLY A 28 17.53 19.51 -23.69
N THR A 29 17.70 18.21 -23.92
CA THR A 29 17.21 17.51 -25.12
C THR A 29 15.71 17.21 -25.01
N ILE A 30 15.17 17.21 -23.79
CA ILE A 30 13.74 17.06 -23.48
C ILE A 30 13.35 18.16 -22.50
N THR A 31 12.36 18.98 -22.88
CA THR A 31 11.77 20.02 -22.02
C THR A 31 10.55 19.49 -21.27
N LEU A 32 10.44 19.82 -19.98
CA LEU A 32 9.25 19.53 -19.19
C LEU A 32 8.09 20.44 -19.65
N PRO A 33 6.83 19.95 -19.66
CA PRO A 33 5.70 20.80 -19.97
C PRO A 33 5.57 21.90 -18.91
N SER A 34 5.67 23.15 -19.36
CA SER A 34 5.47 24.32 -18.51
C SER A 34 3.96 24.56 -18.31
N SER A 35 3.52 24.62 -17.05
CA SER A 35 2.19 25.13 -16.73
C SER A 35 2.26 26.66 -16.64
N SER A 36 1.75 27.36 -17.63
CA SER A 36 1.55 28.81 -17.57
C SER A 36 0.22 29.14 -16.89
N ALA A 37 0.29 29.73 -15.69
CA ALA A 37 -0.28 31.03 -15.33
C ALA A 37 -0.75 31.13 -13.86
N SER A 38 -0.35 32.26 -13.25
CA SER A 38 -0.76 32.87 -11.98
C SER A 38 0.07 32.51 -10.73
N GLU A 39 1.00 33.42 -10.43
CA GLU A 39 1.74 33.53 -9.16
C GLU A 39 0.78 33.53 -7.97
N LYS A 40 0.94 32.54 -7.09
CA LYS A 40 0.46 32.61 -5.71
C LYS A 40 1.61 32.35 -4.76
N THR A 41 1.72 33.27 -3.82
CA THR A 41 2.69 33.41 -2.75
C THR A 41 2.94 32.10 -1.99
N SER A 42 4.19 31.95 -1.56
CA SER A 42 4.75 30.80 -0.86
C SER A 42 3.85 30.26 0.27
N LYS A 43 3.58 28.95 0.25
CA LYS A 43 3.04 28.22 1.41
C LYS A 43 4.05 27.19 1.87
N GLY A 44 4.21 27.16 3.20
CA GLY A 44 5.33 26.60 3.94
C GLY A 44 5.57 25.11 3.75
N ALA A 45 6.70 24.66 4.31
CA ALA A 45 7.15 23.27 4.31
C ALA A 45 5.97 22.31 4.55
N LYS A 46 5.81 21.32 3.64
CA LYS A 46 4.82 20.26 3.79
C LYS A 46 4.99 19.65 5.18
N ARG A 47 3.93 19.65 6.00
CA ARG A 47 3.93 18.95 7.28
C ARG A 47 4.22 17.48 7.00
N ALA A 48 5.20 16.90 7.69
CA ALA A 48 5.37 15.46 7.72
C ALA A 48 4.06 14.85 8.23
N SER A 49 3.54 13.87 7.50
CA SER A 49 2.41 13.06 7.94
C SER A 49 2.99 11.72 8.37
N PRO A 50 3.16 11.46 9.68
CA PRO A 50 3.72 10.20 10.16
C PRO A 50 2.99 8.96 9.63
N GLU A 51 1.69 9.09 9.32
CA GLU A 51 0.88 8.03 8.71
C GLU A 51 1.25 7.82 7.24
N GLU A 52 1.44 8.89 6.44
CA GLU A 52 1.89 8.75 5.04
C GLU A 52 3.30 8.16 4.94
N ASP A 53 4.20 8.53 5.86
CA ASP A 53 5.54 7.97 5.93
C ASP A 53 5.48 6.48 6.29
N LEU A 54 4.63 6.09 7.25
CA LEU A 54 4.40 4.69 7.60
C LEU A 54 3.85 3.88 6.42
N HIS A 55 2.88 4.42 5.65
CA HIS A 55 2.36 3.78 4.44
C HIS A 55 3.48 3.48 3.43
N ARG A 56 4.36 4.46 3.19
CA ARG A 56 5.48 4.32 2.26
C ARG A 56 6.45 3.25 2.73
N SER A 57 6.87 3.30 3.99
CA SER A 57 7.82 2.33 4.56
C SER A 57 7.26 0.90 4.53
N CYS A 58 5.97 0.71 4.85
CA CYS A 58 5.34 -0.60 4.81
C CYS A 58 5.29 -1.18 3.37
N PHE A 59 4.91 -0.37 2.38
CA PHE A 59 4.84 -0.83 1.00
C PHE A 59 6.22 -1.09 0.40
N GLU A 60 7.21 -0.21 0.67
CA GLU A 60 8.59 -0.40 0.25
C GLU A 60 9.17 -1.71 0.80
N TRP A 61 8.98 -1.98 2.09
CA TRP A 61 9.40 -3.25 2.68
C TRP A 61 8.72 -4.44 2.00
N ALA A 62 7.40 -4.38 1.78
CA ALA A 62 6.65 -5.47 1.16
C ALA A 62 7.13 -5.76 -0.27
N ASP A 63 7.43 -4.71 -1.05
CA ASP A 63 7.97 -4.82 -2.41
C ASP A 63 9.35 -5.48 -2.42
N LEU A 64 10.24 -5.11 -1.48
CA LEU A 64 11.55 -5.74 -1.31
C LEU A 64 11.44 -7.24 -0.96
N GLN A 65 10.38 -7.63 -0.25
CA GLN A 65 10.15 -9.04 0.10
C GLN A 65 9.59 -9.90 -1.05
N THR A 66 9.17 -9.31 -2.17
CA THR A 66 8.51 -10.05 -3.28
C THR A 66 9.40 -11.14 -3.88
N MET A 67 10.72 -10.92 -3.96
CA MET A 67 11.67 -11.92 -4.46
C MET A 67 11.69 -13.20 -3.63
N ARG A 68 11.56 -13.07 -2.31
CA ARG A 68 11.51 -14.21 -1.38
C ARG A 68 10.09 -14.75 -1.23
N HIS A 69 9.09 -13.88 -1.34
CA HIS A 69 7.68 -14.17 -1.13
C HIS A 69 6.83 -13.62 -2.29
N PRO A 70 6.77 -14.33 -3.43
CA PRO A 70 6.08 -13.82 -4.63
C PRO A 70 4.59 -13.50 -4.44
N ILE A 71 3.94 -14.09 -3.42
CA ILE A 71 2.54 -13.76 -3.07
C ILE A 71 2.34 -12.28 -2.71
N LEU A 72 3.39 -11.59 -2.24
CA LEU A 72 3.32 -10.17 -1.88
C LEU A 72 3.15 -9.25 -3.09
N GLN A 73 3.39 -9.72 -4.32
CA GLN A 73 3.07 -8.96 -5.54
C GLN A 73 1.57 -8.64 -5.67
N TYR A 74 0.72 -9.35 -4.93
CA TYR A 74 -0.73 -9.15 -4.89
C TYR A 74 -1.17 -8.23 -3.73
N LEU A 75 -0.24 -7.76 -2.89
CA LEU A 75 -0.56 -6.79 -1.85
C LEU A 75 -0.80 -5.43 -2.49
N VAL A 76 -1.98 -4.86 -2.28
CA VAL A 76 -2.36 -3.57 -2.85
C VAL A 76 -2.65 -2.56 -1.77
N HIS A 77 -2.17 -1.33 -1.95
CA HIS A 77 -2.66 -0.18 -1.19
C HIS A 77 -4.00 0.27 -1.76
N VAL A 78 -4.97 0.55 -0.89
CA VAL A 78 -6.27 1.12 -1.24
C VAL A 78 -6.28 2.61 -0.84
N PRO A 79 -6.07 3.56 -1.78
CA PRO A 79 -5.92 4.98 -1.48
C PRO A 79 -7.29 5.67 -1.27
N ASN A 80 -8.15 5.07 -0.46
CA ASN A 80 -9.48 5.58 -0.14
C ASN A 80 -9.46 6.56 1.03
N GLY A 81 -8.36 6.66 1.77
CA GLY A 81 -8.06 7.73 2.72
C GLY A 81 -7.59 9.03 2.03
N GLY A 82 -7.49 10.13 2.75
CA GLY A 82 -6.91 11.37 2.23
C GLY A 82 -7.89 12.47 1.82
N ALA A 83 -7.42 13.72 1.95
CA ALA A 83 -8.17 14.92 1.67
C ALA A 83 -8.38 15.10 0.16
N ARG A 84 -9.64 15.30 -0.23
CA ARG A 84 -10.04 15.56 -1.61
C ARG A 84 -11.22 16.52 -1.66
N SER A 85 -11.50 17.08 -2.83
CA SER A 85 -12.66 17.96 -2.98
C SER A 85 -13.97 17.18 -2.78
N LYS A 86 -15.03 17.85 -2.30
CA LYS A 86 -16.34 17.20 -2.10
C LYS A 86 -16.87 16.57 -3.39
N GLY A 87 -16.68 17.24 -4.53
CA GLY A 87 -17.12 16.74 -5.84
C GLY A 87 -16.37 15.48 -6.26
N GLU A 88 -15.05 15.44 -6.08
CA GLU A 88 -14.24 14.26 -6.35
C GLU A 88 -14.58 13.08 -5.43
N ALA A 89 -14.78 13.34 -4.14
CA ALA A 89 -15.25 12.32 -3.19
C ALA A 89 -16.61 11.75 -3.61
N GLY A 90 -17.53 12.60 -4.08
CA GLY A 90 -18.84 12.17 -4.59
C GLY A 90 -18.72 11.26 -5.81
N LYS A 91 -17.89 11.64 -6.79
CA LYS A 91 -17.64 10.83 -8.00
C LYS A 91 -17.02 9.48 -7.66
N LEU A 92 -16.00 9.45 -6.81
CA LEU A 92 -15.34 8.20 -6.38
C LEU A 92 -16.32 7.26 -5.65
N LYS A 93 -17.17 7.81 -4.76
CA LYS A 93 -18.23 7.04 -4.10
C LYS A 93 -19.23 6.47 -5.11
N ALA A 94 -19.63 7.26 -6.11
CA ALA A 94 -20.52 6.79 -7.18
C ALA A 94 -19.88 5.69 -8.05
N MET A 95 -18.56 5.71 -8.22
CA MET A 95 -17.79 4.64 -8.89
C MET A 95 -17.55 3.41 -8.02
N GLY A 96 -18.08 3.37 -6.79
CA GLY A 96 -18.02 2.20 -5.91
C GLY A 96 -16.94 2.24 -4.84
N THR A 97 -16.24 3.37 -4.65
CA THR A 97 -15.31 3.55 -3.52
C THR A 97 -16.06 3.32 -2.21
N LYS A 98 -15.60 2.34 -1.43
CA LYS A 98 -16.19 2.02 -0.13
C LYS A 98 -15.44 2.76 0.99
N PRO A 99 -16.13 3.54 1.84
CA PRO A 99 -15.49 4.18 2.98
C PRO A 99 -15.00 3.12 3.96
N GLY A 100 -13.84 3.37 4.56
CA GLY A 100 -13.28 2.54 5.63
C GLY A 100 -12.68 1.21 5.18
N ILE A 101 -12.61 0.90 3.88
CA ILE A 101 -11.86 -0.28 3.43
C ILE A 101 -10.39 -0.19 3.90
N PRO A 102 -9.77 -1.30 4.35
CA PRO A 102 -8.42 -1.25 4.90
C PRO A 102 -7.38 -0.73 3.92
N ASP A 103 -6.36 -0.05 4.44
CA ASP A 103 -5.29 0.57 3.65
C ASP A 103 -4.51 -0.41 2.80
N PHE A 104 -4.30 -1.65 3.26
CA PHE A 104 -3.69 -2.72 2.49
C PHE A 104 -4.57 -3.95 2.44
N VAL A 105 -4.67 -4.56 1.26
CA VAL A 105 -5.38 -5.82 1.04
C VAL A 105 -4.52 -6.76 0.21
N LEU A 106 -4.44 -8.02 0.63
CA LEU A 106 -3.86 -9.13 -0.13
C LEU A 106 -4.96 -10.18 -0.36
N PRO A 107 -5.55 -10.24 -1.57
CA PRO A 107 -6.67 -11.13 -1.88
C PRO A 107 -6.17 -12.52 -2.31
N ARG A 108 -5.28 -13.14 -1.54
CA ARG A 108 -4.79 -14.50 -1.79
C ARG A 108 -4.74 -15.28 -0.51
N ALA A 109 -5.12 -16.55 -0.57
CA ALA A 109 -5.03 -17.44 0.58
C ALA A 109 -3.58 -17.88 0.85
N ARG A 110 -3.27 -18.09 2.13
CA ARG A 110 -1.99 -18.65 2.59
C ARG A 110 -2.19 -19.39 3.92
N GLY A 111 -1.88 -20.68 3.94
CA GLY A 111 -2.10 -21.51 5.13
C GLY A 111 -3.59 -21.53 5.48
N SER A 112 -3.92 -21.20 6.74
CA SER A 112 -5.30 -21.09 7.23
C SER A 112 -6.00 -19.78 6.86
N TRP A 113 -5.30 -18.80 6.28
CA TRP A 113 -5.85 -17.48 6.00
C TRP A 113 -6.39 -17.39 4.57
N ARG A 114 -7.58 -16.82 4.41
CA ARG A 114 -8.21 -16.58 3.09
C ARG A 114 -7.70 -15.31 2.40
N GLY A 115 -7.08 -14.42 3.16
CA GLY A 115 -6.42 -13.20 2.70
C GLY A 115 -5.78 -12.43 3.85
N LEU A 116 -5.22 -11.27 3.54
CA LEU A 116 -4.66 -10.33 4.52
C LEU A 116 -5.30 -8.95 4.31
N ALA A 117 -5.65 -8.27 5.39
CA ALA A 117 -6.11 -6.90 5.37
C ALA A 117 -5.48 -6.11 6.52
N ILE A 118 -4.90 -4.95 6.22
CA ILE A 118 -4.18 -4.16 7.21
C ILE A 118 -4.66 -2.72 7.11
N GLU A 119 -5.06 -2.17 8.25
CA GLU A 119 -5.32 -0.75 8.40
C GLU A 119 -4.13 -0.12 9.12
N LEU A 120 -3.64 1.02 8.62
CA LEU A 120 -2.58 1.75 9.28
C LEU A 120 -3.16 2.90 10.10
N LYS A 121 -2.52 3.16 11.24
CA LYS A 121 -2.80 4.33 12.06
C LYS A 121 -1.52 4.92 12.60
N SER A 122 -1.52 6.24 12.77
CA SER A 122 -0.58 6.88 13.71
C SER A 122 -0.75 6.32 15.13
N ASP A 123 0.24 6.56 15.99
CA ASP A 123 0.24 6.12 17.39
C ASP A 123 -1.07 6.50 18.13
N THR A 124 -1.51 7.75 17.94
CA THR A 124 -2.76 8.28 18.51
C THR A 124 -3.99 8.12 17.61
N GLY A 125 -3.82 7.50 16.44
CA GLY A 125 -4.86 7.35 15.42
C GLY A 125 -5.97 6.41 15.90
N ARG A 126 -7.22 6.87 15.77
CA ARG A 126 -8.41 6.10 16.14
C ARG A 126 -9.05 5.48 14.92
N LEU A 127 -9.54 4.25 15.05
CA LEU A 127 -10.41 3.65 14.05
C LEU A 127 -11.76 4.34 13.99
N LYS A 128 -12.24 4.53 12.75
CA LYS A 128 -13.62 4.92 12.47
C LYS A 128 -14.54 3.69 12.45
N GLU A 129 -15.84 3.88 12.64
CA GLU A 129 -16.81 2.79 12.66
C GLU A 129 -16.85 2.02 11.34
N GLU A 130 -16.72 2.70 10.19
CA GLU A 130 -16.67 2.03 8.89
C GLU A 130 -15.43 1.14 8.75
N GLN A 131 -14.32 1.52 9.38
CA GLN A 131 -13.09 0.72 9.37
C GLN A 131 -13.24 -0.53 10.23
N LYS A 132 -13.85 -0.38 11.42
CA LYS A 132 -14.21 -1.52 12.27
C LYS A 132 -15.15 -2.48 11.54
N PHE A 133 -16.15 -1.97 10.82
CA PHE A 133 -17.07 -2.78 10.01
C PHE A 133 -16.32 -3.68 9.02
N TRP A 134 -15.37 -3.12 8.26
CA TRP A 134 -14.58 -3.90 7.30
C TRP A 134 -13.69 -4.93 7.97
N LEU A 135 -12.96 -4.54 9.03
CA LEU A 135 -12.07 -5.46 9.74
C LEU A 135 -12.84 -6.65 10.33
N ARG A 136 -13.98 -6.40 11.00
CA ARG A 136 -14.84 -7.47 11.54
C ARG A 136 -15.38 -8.39 10.44
N GLY A 137 -15.86 -7.83 9.33
CA GLY A 137 -16.40 -8.62 8.22
C GLY A 137 -15.36 -9.50 7.54
N LEU A 138 -14.15 -8.97 7.31
CA LEU A 138 -13.05 -9.71 6.72
C LEU A 138 -12.52 -10.80 7.67
N GLU A 139 -12.41 -10.49 8.97
CA GLU A 139 -12.02 -11.45 10.00
C GLU A 139 -13.01 -12.63 10.07
N ALA A 140 -14.32 -12.36 10.04
CA ALA A 140 -15.36 -13.39 9.99
C ALA A 140 -15.26 -14.29 8.74
N GLU A 141 -14.74 -13.76 7.64
CA GLU A 141 -14.48 -14.49 6.39
C GLU A 141 -13.11 -15.20 6.38
N GLY A 142 -12.37 -15.20 7.49
CA GLY A 142 -11.08 -15.88 7.62
C GLY A 142 -9.90 -15.12 7.03
N TYR A 143 -10.02 -13.80 6.85
CA TYR A 143 -8.85 -12.96 6.56
C TYR A 143 -8.04 -12.75 7.84
N LEU A 144 -6.72 -12.67 7.66
CA LEU A 144 -5.85 -12.09 8.66
C LEU A 144 -6.05 -10.58 8.66
N THR A 145 -6.61 -10.00 9.72
CA THR A 145 -6.90 -8.55 9.77
C THR A 145 -6.19 -7.88 10.93
N SER A 146 -5.66 -6.66 10.81
CA SER A 146 -5.19 -5.94 12.01
C SER A 146 -5.01 -4.46 11.74
N VAL A 147 -4.88 -3.68 12.82
CA VAL A 147 -4.31 -2.33 12.75
C VAL A 147 -2.85 -2.37 13.12
N CYS A 148 -2.03 -1.77 12.28
CA CYS A 148 -0.60 -1.59 12.54
C CYS A 148 -0.30 -0.12 12.76
N ARG A 149 0.43 0.17 13.83
CA ARG A 149 0.86 1.54 14.19
C ARG A 149 2.35 1.81 13.98
N SER A 150 3.08 0.79 13.55
CA SER A 150 4.50 0.86 13.27
C SER A 150 4.86 -0.12 12.16
N LEU A 151 6.06 0.06 11.58
CA LEU A 151 6.57 -0.84 10.56
C LEU A 151 6.76 -2.24 11.13
N GLU A 152 7.28 -2.36 12.35
CA GLU A 152 7.54 -3.64 13.01
C GLU A 152 6.25 -4.45 13.21
N ALA A 153 5.15 -3.78 13.56
CA ALA A 153 3.83 -4.42 13.68
C ALA A 153 3.32 -4.90 12.31
N PHE A 154 3.52 -4.11 11.25
CA PHE A 154 3.19 -4.49 9.88
C PHE A 154 4.00 -5.71 9.42
N GLU A 155 5.32 -5.68 9.57
CA GLU A 155 6.21 -6.77 9.21
C GLU A 155 5.84 -8.07 9.93
N ALA A 156 5.63 -8.00 11.25
CA ALA A 156 5.25 -9.15 12.06
C ALA A 156 3.95 -9.80 11.56
N LEU A 157 2.94 -8.99 11.22
CA LEU A 157 1.67 -9.47 10.70
C LEU A 157 1.82 -10.13 9.33
N VAL A 158 2.55 -9.49 8.42
CA VAL A 158 2.80 -10.04 7.08
C VAL A 158 3.57 -11.35 7.18
N LEU A 159 4.59 -11.43 8.04
CA LEU A 159 5.34 -12.67 8.27
C LEU A 159 4.46 -13.76 8.90
N ALA A 160 3.54 -13.42 9.81
CA ALA A 160 2.58 -14.38 10.36
C ALA A 160 1.66 -14.95 9.26
N PHE A 161 1.13 -14.08 8.39
CA PHE A 161 0.36 -14.49 7.21
C PHE A 161 1.16 -15.45 6.31
N LEU A 162 2.39 -15.06 5.95
CA LEU A 162 3.25 -15.84 5.05
C LEU A 162 3.59 -17.22 5.60
N ASN A 163 3.72 -17.33 6.92
CA ASN A 163 3.99 -18.58 7.63
C ASN A 163 2.73 -19.40 7.92
N GLY A 164 1.53 -18.88 7.63
CA GLY A 164 0.25 -19.53 7.95
C GLY A 164 0.06 -19.74 9.45
N LYS A 165 0.69 -18.90 10.28
CA LYS A 165 0.63 -18.98 11.74
C LYS A 165 -0.51 -18.11 12.27
N PRO A 166 -0.99 -18.37 13.51
CA PRO A 166 -1.82 -17.43 14.22
C PRO A 166 -1.11 -16.08 14.38
N GLU A 167 -1.91 -15.08 14.71
CA GLU A 167 -1.55 -13.67 14.73
C GLU A 167 -0.51 -13.33 15.81
N PRO A 168 0.41 -12.38 15.54
CA PRO A 168 1.41 -11.98 16.53
C PRO A 168 0.81 -11.09 17.62
N ALA A 169 1.39 -11.07 18.81
CA ALA A 169 0.86 -10.29 19.95
C ALA A 169 1.02 -8.76 19.81
N CYS A 170 1.88 -8.28 18.91
CA CYS A 170 2.20 -6.86 18.74
C CYS A 170 1.22 -6.10 17.83
N VAL A 171 0.10 -6.71 17.44
CA VAL A 171 -0.90 -6.08 16.56
C VAL A 171 -2.23 -5.89 17.30
N GLU A 172 -2.93 -4.80 17.02
CA GLU A 172 -4.19 -4.50 17.71
C GLU A 172 -5.37 -5.25 17.10
N ARG A 173 -6.29 -5.68 17.97
CA ARG A 173 -7.54 -6.40 17.68
C ARG A 173 -8.62 -6.04 18.69
N GLY A 174 -9.77 -6.72 18.56
CA GLY A 174 -10.85 -6.60 19.54
C GLY A 174 -11.68 -5.35 19.29
N TRP A 175 -11.89 -5.01 18.02
CA TRP A 175 -12.75 -3.92 17.57
C TRP A 175 -14.22 -4.08 17.95
N ASN A 176 -14.57 -5.15 18.66
CA ASN A 176 -15.89 -5.49 19.16
C ASN A 176 -16.22 -4.61 20.38
N ALA A 177 -16.60 -3.37 20.10
CA ALA A 177 -17.52 -2.62 20.94
C ALA A 177 -18.89 -2.66 20.27
#